data_AF-A0A3R8XMI0-F1
#
_entry.id   AF-A0A3R8XMI0-F1
#
_cell.length_a   1.000
_cell.length_b   1.000
_cell.length_c   1.000
_cell.angle_alpha   90.00
_cell.angle_beta   90.00
_cell.angle_gamma   90.00
#
_symmetry.space_group_name_H-M   'P 1'
#
loop_
_entity.id
_entity.type
_entity.pdbx_description
1 polymer ?
#
loop_
_entity_poly.entity_id
_entity_poly.type
_entity_poly.pdbx_seq_one_letter_code
_entity_poly.pdbx_strand_id
1 'polypeptide(L)' 'YSLIETAKANGQEPYAWLRHILERLPTASSVEDYEALLPWNCSPASASAS' A
#
# COMPACT_ATOMS: atom_id res chain seq x y z
N TYR A 1 -13.27 4.17 10.25
CA TYR A 1 -12.06 3.35 10.08
C TYR A 1 -10.94 4.24 9.60
N SER A 2 -9.87 4.35 10.39
CA SER A 2 -8.67 5.10 9.99
C SER A 2 -7.78 4.23 9.10
N LEU A 3 -6.93 4.85 8.27
CA LEU A 3 -5.94 4.15 7.44
C LEU A 3 -5.08 3.14 8.23
N ILE A 4 -4.72 3.51 9.46
CA ILE A 4 -3.99 2.65 10.40
C ILE A 4 -4.80 1.41 10.81
N GLU A 5 -6.09 1.58 11.07
CA GLU A 5 -6.97 0.45 11.43
C GLU A 5 -7.18 -0.47 10.22
N THR A 6 -7.26 0.09 9.01
CA THR A 6 -7.33 -0.69 7.77
C THR A 6 -6.04 -1.50 7.55
N ALA A 7 -4.86 -0.90 7.73
CA ALA A 7 -3.59 -1.63 7.63
C ALA A 7 -3.52 -2.78 8.64
N LYS A 8 -3.84 -2.51 9.92
CA LYS A 8 -3.87 -3.52 10.97
C LYS A 8 -4.87 -4.65 10.68
N ALA A 9 -6.05 -4.31 10.17
CA ALA A 9 -7.07 -5.30 9.79
C ALA A 9 -6.62 -6.20 8.63
N ASN A 10 -5.71 -5.73 7.77
CA ASN A 10 -5.09 -6.50 6.69
C ASN A 10 -3.76 -7.17 7.11
N GLY A 11 -3.40 -7.14 8.40
CA GLY A 11 -2.14 -7.70 8.90
C GLY A 11 -0.89 -6.93 8.48
N GLN A 12 -1.06 -5.71 7.94
CA GLN A 12 0.02 -4.82 7.53
C GLN A 12 0.47 -3.97 8.72
N GLU A 13 1.78 -3.73 8.79
CA GLU A 13 2.34 -2.78 9.75
C GLU A 13 1.96 -1.35 9.29
N PRO A 14 1.24 -0.57 10.12
CA PRO A 14 0.59 0.65 9.66
C PRO A 14 1.56 1.74 9.21
N TYR A 15 2.75 1.83 9.82
CA TYR A 15 3.73 2.83 9.44
C TYR A 15 4.45 2.43 8.15
N ALA A 16 4.84 1.16 8.00
CA ALA A 16 5.41 0.64 6.77
C ALA A 16 4.45 0.80 5.57
N TRP A 17 3.17 0.48 5.75
CA TRP A 17 2.16 0.63 4.71
C TRP A 17 1.91 2.10 4.34
N LEU A 18 1.77 3.00 5.32
CA LEU A 18 1.61 4.43 5.04
C LEU A 18 2.81 5.01 4.31
N ARG A 19 4.03 4.63 4.71
CA ARG A 19 5.26 5.09 4.03
C ARG A 19 5.25 4.64 2.57
N HIS A 20 4.95 3.37 2.32
CA HIS A 20 4.87 2.80 0.98
C HIS A 20 3.86 3.55 0.09
N ILE A 21 2.66 3.82 0.62
CA ILE A 21 1.66 4.62 -0.10
C ILE A 21 2.21 6.00 -0.42
N LEU A 22 2.70 6.74 0.58
CA LEU A 22 3.13 8.12 0.39
C LEU A 22 4.30 8.25 -0.59
N GLU A 23 5.18 7.25 -0.64
CA GLU A 23 6.29 7.20 -1.60
C GLU A 23 5.82 6.92 -3.04
N ARG A 24 4.75 6.13 -3.22
CA ARG A 24 4.22 5.75 -4.55
C ARG A 24 3.04 6.58 -5.03
N LEU A 25 2.38 7.31 -4.13
CA LEU A 25 1.29 8.24 -4.44
C LEU A 25 1.65 9.27 -5.52
N PRO A 26 2.84 9.90 -5.51
CA PRO A 26 3.22 10.85 -6.57
C PRO A 26 3.55 10.16 -7.90
N THR A 27 3.85 8.86 -7.89
CA THR A 27 4.14 8.08 -9.10
C THR A 27 2.91 7.39 -9.69
N ALA A 28 1.87 7.19 -8.87
CA ALA A 28 0.61 6.60 -9.30
C ALA A 28 -0.13 7.54 -10.25
N SER A 29 -0.34 7.10 -11.49
CA SER A 29 -1.08 7.87 -12.51
C SER A 29 -2.26 7.10 -13.10
N SER A 30 -2.36 5.81 -12.78
CA SER A 30 -3.42 4.92 -13.26
C SER A 30 -4.21 4.33 -12.11
N VAL A 31 -5.46 3.93 -12.40
CA VAL A 31 -6.34 3.26 -11.42
C VAL A 31 -5.66 2.01 -10.84
N GLU A 32 -4.98 1.23 -11.68
CA GLU A 32 -4.21 0.05 -11.26
C GLU A 32 -3.10 0.39 -10.25
N ASP A 33 -2.41 1.53 -10.41
CA ASP A 33 -1.41 1.97 -9.44
C ASP A 33 -2.08 2.25 -8.10
N TYR A 34 -3.22 2.95 -8.09
CA TYR A 34 -3.97 3.22 -6.86
C TYR A 34 -4.49 1.93 -6.21
N GLU A 35 -4.94 0.96 -7.01
CA GLU A 35 -5.38 -0.34 -6.51
C GLU A 35 -4.22 -1.14 -5.90
N ALA A 36 -3.00 -1.02 -6.43
CA ALA A 36 -1.81 -1.64 -5.86
C ALA A 36 -1.42 -1.04 -4.49
N LEU A 37 -1.78 0.23 -4.23
CA LEU A 37 -1.55 0.90 -2.95
C LEU A 37 -2.56 0.50 -1.86
N LEU A 38 -3.61 -0.23 -2.21
CA LEU A 38 -4.61 -0.69 -1.26
C LEU A 38 -4.02 -1.71 -0.27
N PRO A 39 -4.51 -1.74 0.98
CA PRO A 39 -3.86 -2.49 2.06
C PRO A 39 -3.92 -4.01 1.88
N TRP A 40 -4.85 -4.52 1.06
CA TRP A 40 -4.92 -5.93 0.67
C TRP A 40 -4.01 -6.29 -0.52
N ASN A 41 -3.58 -5.30 -1.31
CA ASN A 41 -2.68 -5.49 -2.46
C ASN A 41 -1.22 -5.15 -2.14
N CYS A 42 -0.98 -4.39 -1.07
CA CYS A 42 0.35 -4.19 -0.49
C CYS A 42 0.89 -5.50 0.10
N SER A 43 1.39 -6.39 -0.75
CA SER A 43 2.24 -7.49 -0.29
C SER A 43 3.63 -6.94 0.02
N PRO A 44 4.19 -7.13 1.23
CA PRO A 44 5.51 -6.64 1.61
C PRO A 44 6.67 -7.31 0.82
N ALA A 45 6.37 -8.10 -0.21
CA ALA A 45 7.33 -8.91 -0.94
C ALA A 45 7.29 -8.74 -2.47
N SER A 46 6.42 -7.90 -3.06
CA SER A 46 6.42 -7.73 -4.53
C SER A 46 7.01 -6.38 -4.96
N ALA A 47 8.22 -6.10 -4.48
CA ALA A 47 9.20 -5.43 -5.31
C ALA A 47 10.03 -6.50 -6.03
N SER A 48 9.39 -7.48 -6.66
CA SER A 48 10.06 -8.36 -7.61
C SER A 48 9.70 -7.88 -9.00
N ALA A 49 10.68 -7.25 -9.62
CA ALA A 49 10.73 -7.05 -11.06
C ALA A 49 10.35 -8.35 -11.79
N SER A 50 9.56 -8.21 -12.84
CA SER A 50 9.55 -9.08 -14.03
C SER A 50 9.10 -8.22 -15.20
#